data_AF-F6XHT6-F1
#
_entry.id   AF-F6XHT6-F1
#
_cell.length_a   1.000
_cell.length_b   1.000
_cell.length_c   1.000
_cell.angle_alpha   90.00
_cell.angle_beta   90.00
_cell.angle_gamma   90.00
#
_symmetry.space_group_name_H-M   'P 1'
#
loop_
_entity.id
_entity.type
_entity.pdbx_description
1 polymer ?
#
loop_
_entity_poly.entity_id
_entity_poly.type
_entity_poly.pdbx_seq_one_letter_code
_entity_poly.pdbx_strand_id
1 'polypeptide(L)'
;MINNVEVVKLYGNRIPKIVQQLKNLPRNLQDADIVVSTVHKAKGLEFDTISLCDDFASHLLRHISIGNNPSPGMKEEANLLYVAATRPRKSLILSPTLSSLLKQFNIRFLTPTPTAECFTDPTSRVFCVQCKNLLTDDTVLTLHRPEIKSMQDGGSLCCACACACAPGWVQLVGDSRITATKPMDGAAESSEAAPEPMEALLFGHNVEEWNP
;
A
#
# COMPACT_ATOMS: atom_id res chain seq x y z
N MET A 1 -16.08 9.85 10.86
CA MET A 1 -17.54 10.14 10.78
C MET A 1 -17.79 11.43 10.00
N ILE A 2 -18.64 11.41 8.98
CA ILE A 2 -19.05 12.61 8.23
C ILE A 2 -19.90 13.51 9.14
N ASN A 3 -19.54 14.78 9.27
CA ASN A 3 -20.28 15.75 10.07
C ASN A 3 -21.52 16.21 9.30
N ASN A 4 -22.71 15.73 9.68
CA ASN A 4 -23.96 16.04 8.98
C ASN A 4 -24.22 17.56 8.85
N VAL A 5 -23.71 18.34 9.81
CA VAL A 5 -23.80 19.81 9.78
C VAL A 5 -22.96 20.41 8.64
N GLU A 6 -21.77 19.87 8.38
CA GLU A 6 -20.90 20.35 7.29
C GLU A 6 -21.44 19.97 5.92
N VAL A 7 -22.00 18.76 5.79
CA VAL A 7 -22.66 18.34 4.53
C VAL A 7 -23.82 19.26 4.19
N VAL A 8 -24.65 19.60 5.18
CA VAL A 8 -25.75 20.55 4.99
C VAL A 8 -25.24 21.95 4.63
N LYS A 9 -24.12 22.40 5.21
CA LYS A 9 -23.49 23.68 4.82
C LYS A 9 -22.95 23.67 3.39
N LEU A 10 -22.31 22.58 2.97
CA LEU A 10 -21.69 22.44 1.64
C LEU A 10 -22.72 22.31 0.51
N TYR A 11 -23.79 21.53 0.73
CA TYR A 11 -24.73 21.17 -0.34
C TYR A 11 -26.11 21.83 -0.18
N GLY A 12 -26.47 22.30 1.00
CA GLY A 12 -27.68 23.07 1.30
C GLY A 12 -28.93 22.55 0.58
N ASN A 13 -29.57 23.43 -0.18
CA ASN A 13 -30.82 23.15 -0.91
C ASN A 13 -30.67 22.16 -2.07
N ARG A 14 -29.45 21.74 -2.42
CA ARG A 14 -29.22 20.77 -3.51
C ARG A 14 -29.35 19.31 -3.03
N ILE A 15 -29.21 19.06 -1.72
CA ILE A 15 -29.27 17.70 -1.15
C ILE A 15 -30.55 16.96 -1.55
N PRO A 16 -31.76 17.54 -1.41
CA PRO A 16 -32.99 16.82 -1.78
C PRO A 16 -33.02 16.42 -3.26
N LYS A 17 -32.55 17.31 -4.15
CA LYS A 17 -32.48 17.05 -5.59
C LYS A 17 -31.48 15.93 -5.91
N ILE A 18 -30.30 15.96 -5.29
CA ILE A 18 -29.27 14.92 -5.46
C ILE A 18 -29.80 13.56 -4.96
N VAL A 19 -30.43 13.52 -3.78
CA VAL A 19 -31.02 12.30 -3.22
C VAL A 19 -32.11 11.75 -4.13
N GLN A 20 -32.95 12.61 -4.71
CA GLN A 20 -33.98 12.18 -5.66
C GLN A 20 -33.37 11.59 -6.94
N GLN A 21 -32.31 12.20 -7.47
CA GLN A 21 -31.58 11.66 -8.63
C GLN A 21 -30.97 10.29 -8.32
N LEU A 22 -30.31 10.13 -7.17
CA LEU A 22 -29.74 8.85 -6.74
C LEU A 22 -30.80 7.76 -6.55
N LYS A 23 -31.99 8.11 -6.06
CA LYS A 23 -33.11 7.16 -5.88
C LYS A 23 -33.66 6.63 -7.21
N ASN A 24 -33.55 7.41 -8.28
CA ASN A 24 -34.04 7.05 -9.61
C ASN A 24 -33.02 6.23 -10.43
N LEU A 25 -31.80 6.04 -9.91
CA LEU A 25 -30.79 5.20 -10.56
C LEU A 25 -31.15 3.71 -10.44
N PRO A 26 -30.76 2.88 -11.43
CA PRO A 26 -30.93 1.43 -11.36
C PRO A 26 -30.23 0.86 -10.13
N ARG A 27 -30.89 -0.09 -9.46
CA ARG A 27 -30.39 -0.71 -8.21
C ARG A 27 -29.69 -2.05 -8.43
N ASN A 28 -29.69 -2.55 -9.66
CA ASN A 28 -29.07 -3.82 -9.99
C ASN A 28 -27.56 -3.62 -10.13
N LEU A 29 -26.78 -4.47 -9.44
CA LEU A 29 -25.33 -4.45 -9.53
C LEU A 29 -24.81 -4.68 -10.97
N GLN A 30 -25.55 -5.45 -11.78
CA GLN A 30 -25.16 -5.78 -13.15
C GLN A 30 -25.29 -4.61 -14.13
N ASP A 31 -26.15 -3.63 -13.82
CA ASP A 31 -26.45 -2.50 -14.69
C ASP A 31 -25.72 -1.21 -14.24
N ALA A 32 -24.88 -1.30 -13.21
CA ALA A 32 -24.25 -0.14 -12.57
C ALA A 32 -22.78 0.01 -13.00
N ASP A 33 -22.43 1.17 -13.55
CA ASP A 33 -21.04 1.52 -13.85
C ASP A 33 -20.21 1.74 -12.57
N ILE A 34 -20.85 2.25 -11.52
CA ILE A 34 -20.24 2.56 -10.22
C ILE A 34 -21.17 2.11 -9.10
N VAL A 35 -20.62 1.37 -8.14
CA VAL A 35 -21.34 0.91 -6.95
C VAL A 35 -20.78 1.62 -5.72
N VAL A 36 -21.62 2.42 -5.06
CA VAL A 36 -21.29 3.02 -3.76
C VAL A 36 -21.89 2.15 -2.67
N SER A 37 -21.04 1.58 -1.82
CA SER A 37 -21.45 0.68 -0.75
C SER A 37 -20.57 0.85 0.48
N THR A 38 -21.03 0.32 1.62
CA THR A 38 -20.19 0.18 2.80
C THR A 38 -19.46 -1.16 2.76
N VAL A 39 -18.30 -1.26 3.39
CA VAL A 39 -17.52 -2.52 3.46
C VAL A 39 -18.35 -3.67 4.03
N HIS A 40 -19.18 -3.38 5.04
CA HIS A 40 -20.12 -4.35 5.62
C HIS A 40 -21.07 -4.96 4.58
N LYS A 41 -21.61 -4.13 3.67
CA LYS A 41 -22.51 -4.58 2.60
C LYS A 41 -21.77 -5.22 1.42
N ALA A 42 -20.48 -4.94 1.27
CA ALA A 42 -19.61 -5.53 0.25
C ALA A 42 -18.98 -6.86 0.70
N LYS A 43 -19.20 -7.30 1.94
CA LYS A 43 -18.66 -8.58 2.44
C LYS A 43 -19.18 -9.75 1.60
N GLY A 44 -18.26 -10.61 1.12
CA GLY A 44 -18.60 -11.73 0.24
C GLY A 44 -18.86 -11.34 -1.22
N LEU A 45 -18.69 -10.06 -1.57
CA LEU A 45 -18.69 -9.58 -2.94
C LEU A 45 -17.28 -9.17 -3.35
N GLU A 46 -16.96 -9.36 -4.61
CA GLU A 46 -15.69 -8.95 -5.20
C GLU A 46 -15.96 -8.05 -6.40
N PHE A 47 -15.07 -7.08 -6.62
CA PHE A 47 -15.19 -6.10 -7.70
C PHE A 47 -13.87 -6.01 -8.45
N ASP A 48 -13.91 -5.65 -9.73
CA ASP A 48 -12.67 -5.51 -10.51
C ASP A 48 -11.78 -4.39 -9.97
N THR A 49 -12.38 -3.24 -9.67
CA THR A 49 -11.69 -2.07 -9.11
C THR A 49 -12.43 -1.55 -7.91
N ILE A 50 -11.71 -1.24 -6.83
CA ILE A 50 -12.26 -0.63 -5.63
C ILE A 50 -11.50 0.65 -5.31
N SER A 51 -12.23 1.72 -5.02
CA SER A 51 -11.68 2.94 -4.43
C SER A 51 -12.15 3.03 -2.99
N LEU A 52 -11.20 3.07 -2.06
CA LEU A 52 -11.51 3.30 -0.65
C LEU A 52 -11.67 4.80 -0.39
N CYS A 53 -12.60 5.14 0.50
CA CYS A 53 -12.72 6.50 1.01
C CYS A 53 -11.67 6.73 2.12
N ASP A 54 -11.33 8.00 2.37
CA ASP A 54 -10.32 8.41 3.37
C ASP A 54 -10.73 8.17 4.84
N ASP A 55 -11.92 7.64 5.10
CA ASP A 55 -12.48 7.49 6.44
C ASP A 55 -11.76 6.43 7.28
N PHE A 56 -11.34 5.30 6.69
CA PHE A 56 -10.67 4.19 7.39
C PHE A 56 -9.33 4.58 8.04
N ALA A 57 -8.48 5.26 7.28
CA ALA A 57 -7.10 5.49 7.73
C ALA A 57 -6.99 6.66 8.74
N SER A 58 -7.94 7.59 8.73
CA SER A 58 -7.94 8.75 9.63
C SER A 58 -8.06 8.36 11.12
N HIS A 59 -8.91 7.38 11.42
CA HIS A 59 -9.10 6.87 12.76
C HIS A 59 -7.91 6.00 13.20
N LEU A 60 -7.43 5.11 12.34
CA LEU A 60 -6.25 4.27 12.61
C LEU A 60 -5.00 5.14 12.89
N LEU A 61 -4.69 6.11 12.04
CA LEU A 61 -3.55 7.04 12.21
C LEU A 61 -3.58 7.77 13.54
N ARG A 62 -4.76 8.27 13.93
CA ARG A 62 -4.93 8.99 15.19
C ARG A 62 -4.58 8.13 16.39
N HIS A 63 -5.00 6.86 16.39
CA HIS A 63 -4.73 5.97 17.50
C HIS A 63 -3.28 5.47 17.56
N ILE A 64 -2.69 5.16 16.40
CA ILE A 64 -1.28 4.75 16.29
C ILE A 64 -0.35 5.85 16.77
N SER A 65 -0.63 7.11 16.41
CA SER A 65 0.21 8.26 16.77
C SER A 65 0.26 8.54 18.27
N ILE A 66 -0.71 8.02 19.05
CA ILE A 66 -0.81 8.24 20.49
C ILE A 66 -0.10 7.11 21.27
N GLY A 67 0.39 6.05 20.61
CA GLY A 67 1.10 4.95 21.26
C GLY A 67 0.23 4.11 22.19
N ASN A 68 -1.09 4.17 22.03
CA ASN A 68 -2.04 3.41 22.85
C ASN A 68 -2.12 1.96 22.36
N ASN A 69 -2.30 1.03 23.30
CA ASN A 69 -2.67 -0.34 22.96
C ASN A 69 -3.91 -0.37 22.06
N PRO A 70 -3.96 -1.26 21.06
CA PRO A 70 -5.07 -1.32 20.12
C PRO A 70 -6.37 -1.65 20.86
N SER A 71 -7.28 -0.67 20.91
CA SER A 71 -8.61 -0.87 21.46
C SER A 71 -9.40 -1.87 20.59
N PRO A 72 -10.43 -2.55 21.13
CA PRO A 72 -11.27 -3.45 20.33
C PRO A 72 -11.83 -2.80 19.06
N GLY A 73 -12.22 -1.53 19.14
CA GLY A 73 -12.71 -0.77 17.98
C GLY A 73 -11.65 -0.54 16.90
N MET A 74 -10.38 -0.38 17.28
CA MET A 74 -9.28 -0.27 16.30
C MET A 74 -9.05 -1.59 15.57
N LYS A 75 -9.13 -2.72 16.29
CA LYS A 75 -9.02 -4.05 15.65
C LYS A 75 -10.15 -4.28 14.67
N GLU A 76 -11.37 -3.89 15.02
CA GLU A 76 -12.52 -3.97 14.11
C GLU A 76 -12.31 -3.11 12.85
N GLU A 77 -11.81 -1.88 13.00
CA GLU A 77 -11.54 -0.99 11.89
C GLU A 77 -10.39 -1.48 10.99
N ALA A 78 -9.32 -2.02 11.59
CA ALA A 78 -8.24 -2.67 10.85
C ALA A 78 -8.74 -3.90 10.07
N ASN A 79 -9.62 -4.72 10.68
CA ASN A 79 -10.24 -5.86 10.01
C ASN A 79 -11.13 -5.42 8.86
N LEU A 80 -11.89 -4.33 9.00
CA LEU A 80 -12.70 -3.78 7.91
C LEU A 80 -11.83 -3.27 6.78
N LEU A 81 -10.73 -2.56 7.08
CA LEU A 81 -9.78 -2.12 6.07
C LEU A 81 -9.16 -3.32 5.33
N TYR A 82 -8.77 -4.37 6.06
CA TYR A 82 -8.27 -5.62 5.47
C TYR A 82 -9.30 -6.27 4.54
N VAL A 83 -10.56 -6.40 4.98
CA VAL A 83 -11.64 -6.93 4.14
C VAL A 83 -11.79 -6.08 2.88
N ALA A 84 -11.80 -4.76 3.01
CA ALA A 84 -11.98 -3.84 1.90
C ALA A 84 -10.81 -3.88 0.90
N ALA A 85 -9.57 -3.95 1.40
CA ALA A 85 -8.35 -4.02 0.59
C ALA A 85 -8.18 -5.35 -0.14
N THR A 86 -8.84 -6.42 0.33
CA THR A 86 -8.80 -7.78 -0.28
C THR A 86 -9.97 -8.09 -1.21
N ARG A 87 -11.01 -7.22 -1.27
CA ARG A 87 -12.13 -7.37 -2.21
C ARG A 87 -11.80 -7.11 -3.71
N PRO A 88 -10.83 -6.27 -4.10
CA PRO A 88 -10.59 -5.98 -5.51
C PRO A 88 -9.88 -7.14 -6.21
N ARG A 89 -10.37 -7.51 -7.41
CA ARG A 89 -9.79 -8.59 -8.23
C ARG A 89 -8.64 -8.11 -9.11
N LYS A 90 -8.67 -6.84 -9.54
CA LYS A 90 -7.67 -6.27 -10.46
C LYS A 90 -6.94 -5.07 -9.87
N SER A 91 -7.64 -4.11 -9.27
CA SER A 91 -6.99 -2.91 -8.75
C SER A 91 -7.64 -2.30 -7.52
N LEU A 92 -6.80 -1.81 -6.61
CA LEU A 92 -7.18 -1.03 -5.44
C LEU A 92 -6.66 0.39 -5.62
N ILE A 93 -7.58 1.36 -5.61
CA ILE A 93 -7.24 2.78 -5.61
C ILE A 93 -7.11 3.21 -4.15
N LEU A 94 -5.88 3.59 -3.77
CA LEU A 94 -5.55 4.02 -2.43
C LEU A 94 -6.02 5.47 -2.21
N SER A 95 -6.71 5.69 -1.09
CA SER A 95 -6.99 7.04 -0.60
C SER A 95 -5.71 7.71 -0.08
N PRO A 96 -5.52 9.04 -0.18
CA PRO A 96 -4.34 9.74 0.33
C PRO A 96 -3.95 9.41 1.77
N THR A 97 -4.94 9.21 2.64
CA THR A 97 -4.70 8.91 4.06
C THR A 97 -4.14 7.49 4.22
N LEU A 98 -4.67 6.53 3.47
CA LEU A 98 -4.16 5.15 3.43
C LEU A 98 -2.74 5.08 2.85
N SER A 99 -2.45 5.82 1.77
CA SER A 99 -1.10 5.91 1.23
C SER A 99 -0.11 6.48 2.24
N SER A 100 -0.52 7.48 3.03
CA SER A 100 0.29 8.05 4.11
C SER A 100 0.54 7.03 5.23
N LEU A 101 -0.50 6.28 5.62
CA LEU A 101 -0.39 5.20 6.61
C LEU A 101 0.62 4.12 6.18
N LEU A 102 0.52 3.63 4.94
CA LEU A 102 1.44 2.63 4.40
C LEU A 102 2.89 3.14 4.38
N LYS A 103 3.10 4.41 4.03
CA LYS A 103 4.43 5.05 4.07
C LYS A 103 4.97 5.16 5.50
N GLN A 104 4.14 5.57 6.45
CA GLN A 104 4.53 5.72 7.86
C GLN A 104 5.00 4.39 8.47
N PHE A 105 4.32 3.29 8.13
CA PHE A 105 4.74 1.96 8.56
C PHE A 105 5.87 1.36 7.72
N ASN A 106 6.41 2.12 6.78
CA ASN A 106 7.45 1.66 5.87
C ASN A 106 7.07 0.35 5.17
N ILE A 107 5.78 0.18 4.85
CA ILE A 107 5.30 -0.97 4.08
C ILE A 107 5.76 -0.80 2.66
N ARG A 108 6.60 -1.73 2.22
CA ARG A 108 7.16 -1.75 0.87
C ARG A 108 6.59 -2.92 0.12
N PHE A 109 5.98 -2.63 -1.01
CA PHE A 109 5.62 -3.64 -1.99
C PHE A 109 6.86 -3.91 -2.83
N LEU A 110 7.42 -5.10 -2.71
CA LEU A 110 8.64 -5.53 -3.39
C LEU A 110 8.44 -6.98 -3.83
N THR A 111 8.78 -7.29 -5.06
CA THR A 111 8.63 -8.62 -5.65
C THR A 111 9.95 -9.07 -6.26
N PRO A 112 10.46 -10.27 -5.95
CA PRO A 112 11.58 -10.83 -6.69
C PRO A 112 11.16 -11.09 -8.14
N THR A 113 11.97 -10.64 -9.09
CA THR A 113 11.79 -10.91 -10.52
C THR A 113 13.10 -11.45 -11.08
N PRO A 114 13.08 -12.48 -11.95
CA PRO A 114 14.28 -12.93 -12.63
C PRO A 114 14.98 -11.77 -13.34
N THR A 115 16.29 -11.62 -13.12
CA THR A 115 17.04 -10.48 -13.67
C THR A 115 16.96 -10.44 -15.20
N ALA A 116 16.94 -11.59 -15.86
CA ALA A 116 16.76 -11.70 -17.31
C ALA A 116 15.47 -11.02 -17.83
N GLU A 117 14.38 -11.02 -17.05
CA GLU A 117 13.13 -10.35 -17.43
C GLU A 117 13.23 -8.82 -17.36
N CYS A 118 14.19 -8.28 -16.60
CA CYS A 118 14.44 -6.84 -16.56
C CYS A 118 15.12 -6.35 -17.86
N PHE A 119 15.90 -7.22 -18.52
CA PHE A 119 16.66 -6.90 -19.73
C PHE A 119 16.00 -7.51 -20.97
N THR A 120 14.82 -7.00 -21.33
CA THR A 120 14.05 -7.49 -22.48
C THR A 120 14.74 -7.25 -23.83
N ASP A 121 15.63 -6.26 -23.92
CA ASP A 121 16.43 -5.95 -25.10
C ASP A 121 17.92 -5.88 -24.71
N PRO A 122 18.83 -6.59 -25.42
CA PRO A 122 20.27 -6.59 -25.16
C PRO A 122 20.94 -5.20 -25.16
N THR A 123 20.31 -4.21 -25.80
CA THR A 123 20.82 -2.83 -25.87
C THR A 123 20.23 -1.92 -24.80
N SER A 124 19.18 -2.35 -24.11
CA SER A 124 18.47 -1.56 -23.13
C SER A 124 19.21 -1.54 -21.80
N ARG A 125 19.55 -0.33 -21.36
CA ARG A 125 20.13 -0.08 -20.03
C ARG A 125 19.01 0.08 -19.02
N VAL A 126 19.00 -0.78 -18.00
CA VAL A 126 18.03 -0.72 -16.89
C VAL A 126 18.66 0.06 -15.74
N PHE A 127 17.94 1.03 -15.20
CA PHE A 127 18.43 1.87 -14.10
C PHE A 127 17.62 1.62 -12.83
N CYS A 128 18.29 1.73 -11.69
CA CYS A 128 17.67 1.56 -10.38
C CYS A 128 16.64 2.66 -10.16
N VAL A 129 15.40 2.30 -9.85
CA VAL A 129 14.34 3.29 -9.61
C VAL A 129 14.68 4.24 -8.46
N GLN A 130 15.47 3.77 -7.48
CA GLN A 130 15.82 4.50 -6.27
C GLN A 130 17.08 5.37 -6.38
N CYS A 131 18.23 4.80 -6.76
CA CYS A 131 19.49 5.55 -6.83
C CYS A 131 19.90 5.96 -8.25
N LYS A 132 19.14 5.55 -9.28
CA LYS A 132 19.43 5.79 -10.70
C LYS A 132 20.74 5.19 -11.22
N ASN A 133 21.41 4.33 -10.45
CA ASN A 133 22.58 3.57 -10.93
C ASN A 133 22.16 2.51 -11.96
N LEU A 134 23.07 2.19 -12.89
CA LEU A 134 22.89 1.12 -13.87
C LEU A 134 22.80 -0.24 -13.16
N LEU A 135 21.81 -1.06 -13.53
CA LEU A 135 21.73 -2.44 -13.08
C LEU A 135 22.65 -3.33 -13.91
N THR A 136 23.27 -4.28 -13.22
CA THR A 136 24.06 -5.35 -13.79
C THR A 136 23.24 -6.65 -13.82
N ASP A 137 23.55 -7.52 -14.76
CA ASP A 137 22.94 -8.85 -14.94
C ASP A 137 23.68 -9.95 -14.15
N ASP A 138 24.44 -9.55 -13.13
CA ASP A 138 25.32 -10.39 -12.32
C ASP A 138 24.58 -11.19 -11.24
N THR A 139 23.30 -10.91 -11.03
CA THR A 139 22.43 -11.59 -10.06
C THR A 139 21.30 -12.34 -10.76
N VAL A 140 20.88 -13.48 -10.21
CA VAL A 140 19.77 -14.28 -10.78
C VAL A 140 18.42 -13.61 -10.57
N LEU A 141 18.24 -12.91 -9.44
CA LEU A 141 17.02 -12.18 -9.10
C LEU A 141 17.31 -10.70 -8.89
N THR A 142 16.40 -9.87 -9.38
CA THR A 142 16.35 -8.44 -9.16
C THR A 142 15.10 -8.11 -8.37
N LEU A 143 15.22 -7.24 -7.37
CA LEU A 143 14.06 -6.82 -6.59
C LEU A 143 13.30 -5.74 -7.36
N HIS A 144 12.05 -6.03 -7.69
CA HIS A 144 11.19 -5.13 -8.44
C HIS A 144 10.19 -4.44 -7.51
N ARG A 145 10.03 -3.13 -7.67
CA ARG A 145 9.02 -2.33 -7.01
C ARG A 145 7.84 -2.16 -7.97
N PRO A 146 6.63 -2.67 -7.67
CA PRO A 146 5.48 -2.40 -8.49
C PRO A 146 5.14 -0.91 -8.45
N GLU A 147 4.69 -0.40 -9.58
CA GLU A 147 4.15 0.95 -9.66
C GLU A 147 2.83 1.02 -8.88
N ILE A 148 2.78 1.91 -7.90
CA ILE A 148 1.57 2.19 -7.15
C ILE A 148 1.26 3.65 -7.36
N LYS A 149 0.31 3.92 -8.26
CA LYS A 149 -0.15 5.26 -8.60
C LYS A 149 -0.44 6.04 -7.31
N SER A 150 0.04 7.27 -7.23
CA SER A 150 -0.06 8.16 -6.06
C SER A 150 0.79 7.79 -4.82
N MET A 151 1.56 6.70 -4.84
CA MET A 151 2.38 6.28 -3.69
C MET A 151 3.88 6.23 -4.00
N GLN A 152 4.28 5.51 -5.05
CA GLN A 152 5.68 5.30 -5.41
C GLN A 152 5.83 4.93 -6.90
N ASP A 153 6.94 5.36 -7.51
CA ASP A 153 7.32 4.94 -8.85
C ASP A 153 7.67 3.45 -8.89
N GLY A 154 7.30 2.79 -9.99
CA GLY A 154 7.65 1.40 -10.25
C GLY A 154 9.02 1.24 -10.91
N GLY A 155 9.63 0.08 -10.73
CA GLY A 155 10.86 -0.31 -11.42
C GLY A 155 11.79 -1.18 -10.59
N SER A 156 12.92 -1.56 -11.20
CA SER A 156 13.90 -2.45 -10.61
C SER A 156 14.85 -1.74 -9.64
N LEU A 157 15.32 -2.44 -8.62
CA LEU A 157 16.28 -1.96 -7.63
C LEU A 157 17.63 -2.65 -7.83
N CYS A 158 18.73 -1.90 -7.70
CA CYS A 158 20.06 -2.50 -7.62
C CYS A 158 20.22 -3.30 -6.32
N CYS A 159 21.22 -4.19 -6.28
CA CYS A 159 21.48 -5.03 -5.10
C CYS A 159 21.61 -4.20 -3.81
N ALA A 160 22.37 -3.10 -3.81
CA ALA A 160 22.52 -2.24 -2.63
C ALA A 160 21.19 -1.64 -2.13
N CYS A 161 20.37 -1.10 -3.03
CA CYS A 161 19.05 -0.56 -2.66
C CYS A 161 18.09 -1.67 -2.24
N ALA A 162 18.15 -2.85 -2.88
CA ALA A 162 17.37 -4.01 -2.49
C ALA A 162 17.72 -4.46 -1.06
N CYS A 163 19.00 -4.54 -0.72
CA CYS A 163 19.46 -4.89 0.63
C CYS A 163 19.05 -3.86 1.69
N ALA A 164 19.16 -2.57 1.37
CA ALA A 164 18.68 -1.51 2.26
C ALA A 164 17.16 -1.56 2.46
N CYS A 165 16.41 -2.02 1.45
CA CYS A 165 14.97 -2.09 1.51
C CYS A 165 14.44 -3.38 2.16
N ALA A 166 15.16 -4.48 1.99
CA ALA A 166 14.85 -5.82 2.45
C ALA A 166 16.16 -6.48 2.94
N PRO A 167 16.49 -6.39 4.24
CA PRO A 167 17.76 -6.88 4.79
C PRO A 167 18.03 -8.38 4.52
N GLY A 168 16.98 -9.20 4.44
CA GLY A 168 17.08 -10.63 4.09
C GLY A 168 17.38 -10.91 2.61
N TRP A 169 17.40 -9.90 1.74
CA TRP A 169 17.58 -10.08 0.30
C TRP A 169 18.93 -10.74 -0.05
N VAL A 170 20.01 -10.36 0.63
CA VAL A 170 21.37 -10.89 0.41
C VAL A 170 21.40 -12.42 0.52
N GLN A 171 20.62 -12.98 1.45
CA GLN A 171 20.57 -14.42 1.69
C GLN A 171 19.92 -15.19 0.54
N LEU A 172 19.05 -14.54 -0.25
CA LEU A 172 18.35 -15.15 -1.38
C LEU A 172 19.14 -15.12 -2.67
N VAL A 173 19.88 -14.04 -2.94
CA VAL A 173 20.66 -13.88 -4.19
C VAL A 173 22.10 -14.38 -4.09
N GLY A 174 22.54 -14.75 -2.88
CA GLY A 174 23.92 -15.10 -2.60
C GLY A 174 24.84 -13.88 -2.69
N ASP A 175 26.05 -14.01 -2.14
CA ASP A 175 27.05 -12.94 -2.02
C ASP A 175 27.73 -12.63 -3.37
N SER A 176 26.92 -12.46 -4.42
CA SER A 176 27.36 -12.12 -5.76
C SER A 176 27.76 -10.64 -5.78
N ARG A 177 28.94 -10.36 -5.21
CA ARG A 177 29.73 -9.13 -5.29
C ARG A 177 28.92 -7.84 -5.11
N ILE A 178 28.65 -7.50 -3.84
CA ILE A 178 28.34 -6.13 -3.41
C ILE A 178 29.57 -5.24 -3.68
N THR A 179 29.83 -4.89 -4.94
CA THR A 179 30.69 -3.76 -5.26
C THR A 179 29.80 -2.52 -5.23
N ALA A 180 29.69 -1.94 -4.05
CA ALA A 180 29.27 -0.57 -3.90
C ALA A 180 30.22 0.30 -4.74
N THR A 181 29.82 0.66 -5.96
CA THR A 181 30.41 1.83 -6.60
C THR A 181 29.88 3.04 -5.86
N LYS A 182 30.71 3.50 -4.92
CA LYS A 182 30.50 4.66 -4.05
C LYS A 182 30.04 5.86 -4.90
N PRO A 183 28.89 6.49 -4.63
CA PRO A 183 28.61 7.81 -5.16
C PRO A 183 29.53 8.83 -4.47
N MET A 184 30.06 9.78 -5.25
CA MET A 184 30.90 10.88 -4.76
C MET A 184 30.17 11.69 -3.69
N ASP A 185 30.95 12.16 -2.71
CA ASP A 185 30.57 12.43 -1.33
C ASP A 185 29.51 13.54 -1.12
N GLY A 186 28.73 13.37 -0.04
CA GLY A 186 28.22 14.49 0.77
C GLY A 186 26.71 14.52 1.03
N ALA A 187 26.23 13.84 2.08
CA ALA A 187 25.20 14.36 3.01
C ALA A 187 24.88 13.36 4.15
N ALA A 188 25.13 13.82 5.37
CA ALA A 188 24.64 13.43 6.70
C ALA A 188 23.86 12.11 6.89
N GLU A 189 24.45 11.21 7.69
CA GLU A 189 23.76 10.14 8.40
C GLU A 189 22.89 10.71 9.53
N SER A 190 21.58 10.48 9.47
CA SER A 190 20.70 10.49 10.63
C SER A 190 20.19 9.08 10.86
N SER A 191 20.56 8.50 11.99
CA SER A 191 20.10 7.19 12.45
C SER A 191 18.59 7.21 12.72
N GLU A 192 17.80 6.57 11.87
CA GLU A 192 16.41 6.23 12.15
C GLU A 192 16.32 4.72 12.41
N ALA A 193 15.97 4.37 13.64
CA ALA A 193 15.71 3.00 14.06
C ALA A 193 14.54 2.43 13.24
N ALA A 194 14.67 1.17 12.80
CA ALA A 194 13.63 0.47 12.07
C ALA A 194 12.34 0.40 12.93
N PRO A 195 11.18 0.83 12.41
CA PRO A 195 9.93 0.66 13.13
C PRO A 195 9.56 -0.83 13.18
N GLU A 196 9.03 -1.26 14.32
CA GLU A 196 8.57 -2.64 14.50
C GLU A 196 7.50 -3.03 13.48
N PRO A 197 7.48 -4.30 13.02
CA PRO A 197 6.52 -4.76 12.04
C PRO A 197 5.08 -4.58 12.54
N MET A 198 4.19 -4.16 11.63
CA MET A 198 2.76 -3.93 11.86
C MET A 198 2.04 -5.07 12.60
N GLU A 199 2.56 -6.31 12.49
CA GLU A 199 2.06 -7.45 13.23
C GLU A 199 2.13 -7.25 14.76
N ALA A 200 3.24 -6.71 15.29
CA ALA A 200 3.41 -6.51 16.72
C ALA A 200 2.47 -5.43 17.29
N LEU A 201 2.18 -4.40 16.49
CA LEU A 201 1.35 -3.25 16.91
C LEU A 201 -0.16 -3.52 16.80
N LEU A 202 -0.61 -4.38 15.88
CA LEU A 202 -2.03 -4.70 15.68
C LEU A 202 -2.45 -6.06 16.25
N PHE A 203 -1.54 -7.03 16.21
CA PHE A 203 -1.77 -8.43 16.57
C PHE A 203 -0.74 -8.84 17.62
N GLY A 204 -0.85 -8.27 18.82
CA GLY A 204 0.06 -8.56 19.94
C GLY A 204 0.35 -10.07 20.05
N HIS A 205 1.64 -10.39 20.27
CA HIS A 205 2.21 -11.73 20.37
C HIS A 205 1.22 -12.83 20.79
N ASN A 206 0.69 -13.57 19.81
CA ASN A 206 0.25 -14.97 19.95
C ASN A 206 -0.13 -15.52 18.57
N VAL A 207 0.83 -16.21 17.93
CA VAL A 207 0.68 -16.89 16.63
C VAL A 207 0.29 -18.37 16.82
N GLU A 208 -0.42 -18.72 17.91
CA GLU A 208 -0.76 -20.14 18.21
C GLU A 208 -2.23 -20.52 18.09
N GLU A 209 -3.15 -19.59 17.77
CA GLU A 209 -4.58 -19.93 17.59
C GLU A 209 -5.10 -19.55 16.20
N TRP A 210 -4.50 -20.13 15.16
CA TRP A 210 -5.13 -20.25 13.85
C TRP A 210 -4.87 -21.65 13.30
N ASN A 211 -5.76 -22.59 13.64
CA ASN A 211 -5.97 -23.80 12.86
C ASN A 211 -7.49 -23.98 12.67
N PRO A 212 -7.96 -24.41 11.48
CA PRO A 212 -9.35 -24.30 11.04
C PRO A 212 -10.33 -25.20 11.80
#